data_AF-A0AAW1JVD7-F1
#
_entry.id   AF-A0AAW1JVD7-F1
#
_cell.length_a   1.000
_cell.length_b   1.000
_cell.length_c   1.000
_cell.angle_alpha   90.00
_cell.angle_beta   90.00
_cell.angle_gamma   90.00
#
_symmetry.space_group_name_H-M   'P 1'
#
loop_
_entity.id
_entity.type
_entity.pdbx_description
1 polymer ?
#
loop_
_entity_poly.entity_id
_entity_poly.type
_entity_poly.pdbx_seq_one_letter_code
_entity_poly.pdbx_strand_id
1 'polypeptide(L)'
;MLAARHGADSVVACEGFIPMSECAVKIIALNGFSERIKVVPKRSTDLTVGDDGDMKIRANILVTEVFDTELIGEGALNTFKKAHEELLEKDCIVIPHSAVMYAQIIEGPLMQNWNNLKNVYNEDGELLLEIPPRVKECPGDVAVHDIQLSQLPVEFILEIPPRVKECPGDVAVHDIQLSQLPVEFIKTIVSPRVVFNFDFSGKTRFLYDREDVQTIKVERDGVAQAVFMWWDLVMDINNEVILSCAPYWAHPDYSKNNKDIPWRDHWMQAVYYLPTDVKVTKHDQIQLISCHDEFSVWFNIKKVTESITEEDYIRPFCYCNLHSTYPRTRIGQLNDGVRSKKYVALLEKHITTESVVLILSHGFYHGLIAAKLGAKKVVCVEPSLLSRSFMKSIVAYNNLDMVEVIESADKLRELGDGLKFNIVFGEPHYGTSIVPWDNFRLMYLLKPFKDLCDDNIQVFPKGGVIMAMAVEFRDLHKIRAPLIECEGFKMGPFDELIEVRFYVEIRDGILDMINKFKKRFKYTNFNLFSIYK
;
A
#
# COMPACT_ATOMS: atom_id res chain seq x y z
N MET A 1 -8.23 -7.38 29.72
CA MET A 1 -8.29 -6.73 31.06
C MET A 1 -9.60 -5.99 31.31
N LEU A 2 -10.12 -5.21 30.35
CA LEU A 2 -11.44 -4.54 30.48
C LEU A 2 -12.56 -5.49 30.89
N ALA A 3 -12.69 -6.67 30.26
CA ALA A 3 -13.68 -7.68 30.64
C ALA A 3 -13.57 -8.12 32.11
N ALA A 4 -12.36 -8.40 32.60
CA ALA A 4 -12.11 -8.79 33.98
C ALA A 4 -12.41 -7.64 34.97
N ARG A 5 -12.11 -6.38 34.60
CA ARG A 5 -12.47 -5.20 35.39
C ARG A 5 -14.00 -5.04 35.53
N HIS A 6 -14.74 -5.38 34.48
CA HIS A 6 -16.22 -5.32 34.46
C HIS A 6 -16.91 -6.58 34.99
N GLY A 7 -16.17 -7.47 35.64
CA GLY A 7 -16.75 -8.55 36.42
C GLY A 7 -16.72 -9.93 35.78
N ALA A 8 -16.22 -10.10 34.55
CA ALA A 8 -16.12 -11.42 33.91
C ALA A 8 -15.39 -12.43 34.81
N ASP A 9 -16.02 -13.58 35.10
CA ASP A 9 -15.54 -14.59 36.06
C ASP A 9 -14.14 -15.10 35.72
N SER A 10 -13.92 -15.41 34.44
CA SER A 10 -12.65 -15.83 33.87
C SER A 10 -12.50 -15.30 32.44
N VAL A 11 -11.26 -15.08 31.99
CA VAL A 11 -10.95 -14.65 30.63
C VAL A 11 -9.85 -15.54 30.06
N VAL A 12 -10.03 -16.03 28.84
CA VAL A 12 -8.97 -16.64 28.03
C VAL A 12 -8.67 -15.70 26.88
N ALA A 13 -7.43 -15.23 26.80
CA ALA A 13 -6.91 -14.46 25.67
C ALA A 13 -5.96 -15.34 24.86
N CYS A 14 -6.00 -15.24 23.53
CA CYS A 14 -5.05 -15.91 22.65
C CYS A 14 -4.29 -14.92 21.80
N GLU A 15 -3.00 -15.17 21.61
CA GLU A 15 -2.10 -14.35 20.79
C GLU A 15 -1.08 -15.28 20.13
N GLY A 16 -1.08 -15.32 18.80
CA GLY A 16 -0.20 -16.21 18.03
C GLY A 16 1.24 -15.72 17.93
N PHE A 17 1.48 -14.43 18.11
CA PHE A 17 2.81 -13.84 18.07
C PHE A 17 3.46 -13.89 19.46
N ILE A 18 4.42 -14.81 19.62
CA ILE A 18 5.06 -15.13 20.90
C ILE A 18 5.53 -13.88 21.68
N PRO A 19 6.27 -12.93 21.10
CA PRO A 19 6.71 -11.73 21.83
C PRO A 19 5.55 -10.90 22.41
N MET A 20 4.41 -10.85 21.71
CA MET A 20 3.23 -10.13 22.20
C MET A 20 2.48 -10.92 23.27
N SER A 21 2.39 -12.24 23.16
CA SER A 21 1.77 -13.06 24.24
C SER A 21 2.57 -12.98 25.54
N GLU A 22 3.90 -13.01 25.48
CA GLU A 22 4.78 -12.81 26.64
C GLU A 22 4.64 -11.40 27.24
N CYS A 23 4.53 -10.39 26.38
CA CYS A 23 4.26 -9.01 26.79
C CYS A 23 2.92 -8.89 27.51
N ALA A 24 1.86 -9.49 26.95
CA ALA A 24 0.53 -9.51 27.53
C ALA A 24 0.52 -10.12 28.93
N VAL A 25 1.22 -11.24 29.15
CA VAL A 25 1.35 -11.86 30.49
C VAL A 25 1.94 -10.88 31.50
N LYS A 26 3.01 -10.15 31.13
CA LYS A 26 3.63 -9.15 32.01
C LYS A 26 2.69 -8.00 32.33
N ILE A 27 1.97 -7.48 31.32
CA ILE A 27 1.00 -6.39 31.49
C ILE A 27 -0.15 -6.81 32.39
N ILE A 28 -0.70 -8.01 32.18
CA ILE A 28 -1.79 -8.57 32.99
C ILE A 28 -1.36 -8.69 34.46
N ALA A 29 -0.15 -9.19 34.70
CA ALA A 29 0.40 -9.31 36.05
C ALA A 29 0.63 -7.94 36.71
N LEU A 30 1.21 -6.99 35.98
CA LEU A 30 1.45 -5.63 36.44
C LEU A 30 0.15 -4.93 36.88
N ASN A 31 -0.96 -5.25 36.22
CA ASN A 31 -2.27 -4.67 36.50
C ASN A 31 -3.13 -5.53 37.45
N GLY A 32 -2.58 -6.60 38.04
CA GLY A 32 -3.26 -7.39 39.08
C GLY A 32 -4.35 -8.34 38.57
N PHE A 33 -4.30 -8.76 37.30
CA PHE A 33 -5.32 -9.62 36.69
C PHE A 33 -4.87 -11.08 36.45
N SER A 34 -3.69 -11.48 36.94
CA SER A 34 -3.12 -12.82 36.69
C SER A 34 -4.04 -13.99 37.06
N GLU A 35 -4.80 -13.86 38.14
CA GLU A 35 -5.69 -14.94 38.61
C GLU A 35 -6.97 -15.08 37.76
N ARG A 36 -7.33 -14.06 36.97
CA ARG A 36 -8.57 -14.04 36.18
C ARG A 36 -8.35 -14.18 34.69
N ILE A 37 -7.14 -13.93 34.19
CA ILE A 37 -6.85 -13.91 32.75
C ILE A 37 -5.75 -14.93 32.43
N LYS A 38 -6.09 -15.94 31.63
CA LYS A 38 -5.14 -16.88 31.04
C LYS A 38 -4.77 -16.42 29.63
N VAL A 39 -3.48 -16.31 29.33
CA VAL A 39 -2.97 -16.08 27.97
C VAL A 39 -2.53 -17.39 27.35
N VAL A 40 -2.95 -17.67 26.12
CA VAL A 40 -2.57 -18.85 25.34
C VAL A 40 -1.79 -18.40 24.11
N PRO A 41 -0.51 -18.80 23.95
CA PRO A 41 0.35 -18.35 22.85
C PRO A 41 0.08 -19.14 21.56
N LYS A 42 -1.16 -19.07 21.06
CA LYS A 42 -1.66 -19.78 19.87
C LYS A 42 -2.57 -18.86 19.06
N ARG A 43 -2.76 -19.18 17.78
CA ARG A 43 -3.87 -18.63 17.00
C ARG A 43 -5.19 -19.18 17.53
N SER A 44 -6.27 -18.41 17.39
CA SER A 44 -7.62 -18.82 17.81
C SER A 44 -8.07 -20.11 17.13
N THR A 45 -7.70 -20.31 15.86
CA THR A 45 -8.00 -21.51 15.06
C THR A 45 -7.33 -22.79 15.57
N ASP A 46 -6.34 -22.68 16.47
CA ASP A 46 -5.61 -23.80 17.05
C ASP A 46 -6.00 -24.04 18.52
N LEU A 47 -6.97 -23.28 19.05
CA LEU A 47 -7.47 -23.46 20.41
C LEU A 47 -8.41 -24.65 20.48
N THR A 48 -8.39 -25.31 21.63
CA THR A 48 -9.23 -26.46 21.91
C THR A 48 -10.00 -26.30 23.20
N VAL A 49 -11.21 -26.86 23.25
CA VAL A 49 -12.07 -26.89 24.44
C VAL A 49 -12.12 -28.30 25.03
N GLY A 50 -11.94 -28.41 26.34
CA GLY A 50 -12.08 -29.66 27.09
C GLY A 50 -11.17 -29.70 28.33
N ASP A 51 -11.19 -30.81 29.06
CA ASP A 51 -10.39 -30.97 30.27
C ASP A 51 -8.88 -30.85 30.00
N ASP A 52 -8.41 -31.39 28.87
CA ASP A 52 -7.01 -31.27 28.42
C ASP A 52 -6.80 -30.12 27.42
N GLY A 53 -7.84 -29.33 27.16
CA GLY A 53 -7.84 -28.24 26.19
C GLY A 53 -7.24 -26.93 26.72
N ASP A 54 -7.09 -25.98 25.81
CA ASP A 54 -6.67 -24.61 26.13
C ASP A 54 -7.75 -23.87 26.94
N MET A 55 -9.01 -24.16 26.63
CA MET A 55 -10.21 -23.65 27.31
C MET A 55 -10.92 -24.81 28.01
N LYS A 56 -11.36 -24.62 29.26
CA LYS A 56 -12.10 -25.67 29.99
C LYS A 56 -13.53 -25.81 29.50
N ILE A 57 -14.15 -24.70 29.17
CA ILE A 57 -15.51 -24.59 28.65
C ILE A 57 -15.54 -23.63 27.46
N ARG A 58 -16.60 -23.71 26.67
CA ARG A 58 -16.85 -22.74 25.60
C ARG A 58 -17.12 -21.36 26.21
N ALA A 59 -16.74 -20.30 25.50
CA ALA A 59 -16.98 -18.94 25.95
C ALA A 59 -18.41 -18.47 25.59
N ASN A 60 -19.03 -17.75 26.52
CA ASN A 60 -20.32 -17.10 26.30
C ASN A 60 -20.18 -15.67 25.76
N ILE A 61 -18.96 -15.09 25.76
CA ILE A 61 -18.65 -13.80 25.16
C ILE A 61 -17.36 -13.91 24.35
N LEU A 62 -17.41 -13.54 23.07
CA LEU A 62 -16.24 -13.31 22.22
C LEU A 62 -15.98 -11.81 22.13
N VAL A 63 -14.74 -11.39 22.39
CA VAL A 63 -14.26 -10.05 22.10
C VAL A 63 -13.03 -10.17 21.21
N THR A 64 -13.04 -9.51 20.05
CA THR A 64 -11.91 -9.56 19.13
C THR A 64 -11.74 -8.24 18.39
N GLU A 65 -10.51 -7.98 18.01
CA GLU A 65 -10.07 -6.90 17.13
C GLU A 65 -9.04 -7.57 16.22
N VAL A 66 -9.49 -7.94 15.02
CA VAL A 66 -8.74 -8.67 13.97
C VAL A 66 -9.13 -8.10 12.61
N PHE A 67 -9.24 -6.76 12.56
CA PHE A 67 -9.74 -6.03 11.41
C PHE A 67 -8.63 -5.12 10.89
N ASP A 68 -8.56 -4.98 9.57
CA ASP A 68 -7.66 -4.06 8.89
C ASP A 68 -8.46 -2.97 8.15
N THR A 69 -7.78 -2.16 7.33
CA THR A 69 -8.45 -1.17 6.48
C THR A 69 -9.50 -1.80 5.55
N GLU A 70 -9.34 -3.06 5.12
CA GLU A 70 -10.33 -3.80 4.33
C GLU A 70 -11.39 -4.55 5.14
N LEU A 71 -11.39 -4.42 6.47
CA LEU A 71 -12.18 -5.20 7.43
C LEU A 71 -11.77 -6.67 7.50
N ILE A 72 -11.68 -7.36 6.36
CA ILE A 72 -11.54 -8.81 6.28
C ILE A 72 -10.10 -9.28 5.98
N GLY A 73 -9.16 -8.37 5.69
CA GLY A 73 -7.81 -8.70 5.20
C GLY A 73 -6.94 -9.44 6.21
N GLU A 74 -7.24 -9.30 7.50
CA GLU A 74 -6.56 -10.05 8.59
C GLU A 74 -7.22 -11.42 8.89
N GLY A 75 -8.12 -11.90 8.03
CA GLY A 75 -8.75 -13.22 8.18
C GLY A 75 -9.89 -13.24 9.21
N ALA A 76 -10.58 -12.12 9.38
CA ALA A 76 -11.71 -11.99 10.30
C ALA A 76 -12.77 -13.08 10.07
N LEU A 77 -13.14 -13.34 8.81
CA LEU A 77 -14.23 -14.27 8.47
C LEU A 77 -13.98 -15.69 9.00
N ASN A 78 -12.78 -16.23 8.77
CA ASN A 78 -12.43 -17.55 9.27
C ASN A 78 -12.27 -17.58 10.78
N THR A 79 -11.72 -16.52 11.37
CA THR A 79 -11.57 -16.37 12.82
C THR A 79 -12.93 -16.45 13.52
N PHE A 80 -13.93 -15.68 13.09
CA PHE A 80 -15.28 -15.72 13.67
C PHE A 80 -15.95 -17.07 13.45
N LYS A 81 -15.89 -17.61 12.22
CA LYS A 81 -16.51 -18.90 11.90
C LYS A 81 -15.97 -20.02 12.78
N LYS A 82 -14.64 -20.14 12.90
CA LYS A 82 -13.99 -21.16 13.73
C LYS A 82 -14.29 -20.99 15.21
N ALA A 83 -14.33 -19.75 15.70
CA ALA A 83 -14.74 -19.49 17.08
C ALA A 83 -16.16 -20.01 17.34
N HIS A 84 -17.13 -19.71 16.46
CA HIS A 84 -18.51 -20.21 16.60
C HIS A 84 -18.59 -21.74 16.58
N GLU A 85 -17.89 -22.39 15.65
CA GLU A 85 -17.89 -23.85 15.52
C GLU A 85 -17.27 -24.54 16.76
N GLU A 86 -16.17 -24.01 17.28
CA GLU A 86 -15.27 -24.78 18.16
C GLU A 86 -15.13 -24.20 19.57
N LEU A 87 -15.28 -22.88 19.74
CA LEU A 87 -14.91 -22.17 20.97
C LEU A 87 -16.07 -21.52 21.72
N LEU A 88 -17.17 -21.20 21.04
CA LEU A 88 -18.27 -20.41 21.61
C LEU A 88 -19.52 -21.23 21.95
N GLU A 89 -20.26 -20.76 22.94
CA GLU A 89 -21.62 -21.23 23.23
C GLU A 89 -22.61 -20.76 22.16
N LYS A 90 -23.74 -21.47 22.03
CA LYS A 90 -24.73 -21.20 20.98
C LYS A 90 -25.36 -19.80 21.07
N ASP A 91 -25.59 -19.31 22.28
CA ASP A 91 -26.24 -18.00 22.54
C ASP A 91 -25.21 -16.96 23.01
N CYS A 92 -23.96 -17.09 22.55
CA CYS A 92 -22.89 -16.17 22.93
C CYS A 92 -23.14 -14.72 22.46
N ILE A 93 -22.52 -13.78 23.17
CA ILE A 93 -22.42 -12.39 22.76
C ILE A 93 -21.08 -12.22 22.02
N VAL A 94 -21.08 -11.51 20.89
CA VAL A 94 -19.87 -11.23 20.13
C VAL A 94 -19.69 -9.73 20.02
N ILE A 95 -18.48 -9.25 20.29
CA ILE A 95 -18.06 -7.85 20.20
C ILE A 95 -16.84 -7.77 19.26
N PRO A 96 -16.96 -7.09 18.11
CA PRO A 96 -18.16 -6.39 17.61
C PRO A 96 -19.28 -7.35 17.21
N HIS A 97 -20.53 -6.87 17.26
CA HIS A 97 -21.71 -7.65 16.90
C HIS A 97 -21.86 -7.84 15.39
N SER A 98 -21.58 -6.78 14.63
CA SER A 98 -21.63 -6.78 13.18
C SER A 98 -20.72 -5.68 12.59
N ALA A 99 -20.55 -5.70 11.27
CA ALA A 99 -19.88 -4.66 10.52
C ALA A 99 -20.67 -4.28 9.26
N VAL A 100 -20.55 -3.01 8.86
CA VAL A 100 -21.16 -2.46 7.66
C VAL A 100 -20.08 -1.86 6.78
N MET A 101 -19.95 -2.36 5.56
CA MET A 101 -18.99 -1.86 4.58
C MET A 101 -19.67 -0.90 3.60
N TYR A 102 -19.03 0.22 3.34
CA TYR A 102 -19.51 1.29 2.48
C TYR A 102 -18.63 1.46 1.25
N ALA A 103 -19.26 1.81 0.13
CA ALA A 103 -18.61 2.22 -1.10
C ALA A 103 -19.12 3.59 -1.55
N GLN A 104 -18.23 4.43 -2.07
CA GLN A 104 -18.57 5.72 -2.65
C GLN A 104 -17.86 5.91 -3.99
N ILE A 105 -18.64 6.04 -5.06
CA ILE A 105 -18.12 6.22 -6.42
C ILE A 105 -17.66 7.67 -6.61
N ILE A 106 -16.44 7.83 -7.09
CA ILE A 106 -15.82 9.14 -7.29
C ILE A 106 -15.25 9.31 -8.71
N GLU A 107 -15.12 10.58 -9.08
CA GLU A 107 -14.29 11.08 -10.17
C GLU A 107 -13.18 11.93 -9.54
N GLY A 108 -11.95 11.76 -10.00
CA GLY A 108 -10.84 12.56 -9.47
C GLY A 108 -9.54 12.39 -10.26
N PRO A 109 -8.93 13.48 -10.76
CA PRO A 109 -7.69 13.39 -11.54
C PRO A 109 -6.53 12.83 -10.71
N LEU A 110 -6.55 13.00 -9.38
CA LEU A 110 -5.53 12.47 -8.48
C LEU A 110 -5.51 10.93 -8.48
N MET A 111 -6.68 10.30 -8.42
CA MET A 111 -6.82 8.83 -8.43
C MET A 111 -6.39 8.27 -9.78
N GLN A 112 -6.80 8.91 -10.87
CA GLN A 112 -6.32 8.56 -12.21
C GLN A 112 -4.79 8.68 -12.33
N ASN A 113 -4.17 9.69 -11.71
CA ASN A 113 -2.71 9.83 -11.70
C ASN A 113 -2.00 8.71 -10.93
N TRP A 114 -2.66 8.06 -9.98
CA TRP A 114 -2.10 6.94 -9.22
C TRP A 114 -2.29 5.58 -9.90
N ASN A 115 -3.18 5.49 -10.89
CA ASN A 115 -3.45 4.26 -11.62
C ASN A 115 -2.91 4.28 -13.06
N ASN A 116 -3.18 5.32 -13.83
CA ASN A 116 -2.97 5.33 -15.27
C ASN A 116 -1.82 6.26 -15.65
N LEU A 117 -0.84 5.77 -16.43
CA LEU A 117 0.23 6.61 -16.95
C LEU A 117 -0.25 7.51 -18.09
N LYS A 118 0.23 8.75 -18.09
CA LYS A 118 -0.06 9.76 -19.11
C LYS A 118 1.03 9.82 -20.17
N ASN A 119 0.61 10.19 -21.38
CA ASN A 119 1.50 10.64 -22.43
C ASN A 119 2.36 11.81 -21.94
N VAL A 120 3.58 11.91 -22.47
CA VAL A 120 4.51 12.99 -22.13
C VAL A 120 4.58 13.99 -23.27
N TYR A 121 4.41 15.27 -22.91
CA TYR A 121 4.46 16.39 -23.82
C TYR A 121 5.53 17.39 -23.36
N ASN A 122 6.11 18.15 -24.29
CA ASN A 122 6.97 19.27 -23.95
C ASN A 122 6.18 20.53 -23.56
N GLU A 123 6.89 21.66 -23.35
CA GLU A 123 6.25 22.93 -23.01
C GLU A 123 5.40 23.51 -24.15
N ASP A 124 5.76 23.20 -25.40
CA ASP A 124 5.04 23.62 -26.61
C ASP A 124 3.81 22.74 -26.92
N GLY A 125 3.59 21.67 -26.15
CA GLY A 125 2.48 20.73 -26.35
C GLY A 125 2.73 19.66 -27.40
N GLU A 126 3.98 19.51 -27.88
CA GLU A 126 4.39 18.42 -28.76
C GLU A 126 4.42 17.10 -27.98
N LEU A 127 3.85 16.04 -28.57
CA LEU A 127 3.89 14.69 -28.00
C LEU A 127 5.29 14.10 -28.16
N LEU A 128 5.98 13.89 -27.04
CA LEU A 128 7.31 13.30 -27.02
C LEU A 128 7.28 11.79 -26.79
N LEU A 129 6.33 11.30 -25.99
CA LEU A 129 6.23 9.87 -25.71
C LEU A 129 4.78 9.45 -25.48
N GLU A 130 4.36 8.45 -26.23
CA GLU A 130 3.03 7.87 -26.12
C GLU A 130 3.04 6.62 -25.23
N ILE A 131 2.11 6.55 -24.30
CA ILE A 131 1.92 5.36 -23.46
C ILE A 131 1.03 4.36 -24.21
N PRO A 132 1.45 3.07 -24.34
CA PRO A 132 0.67 2.05 -25.04
C PRO A 132 -0.75 1.88 -24.46
N PRO A 133 -1.76 1.58 -25.30
CA PRO A 133 -3.13 1.34 -24.84
C PRO A 133 -3.22 0.31 -23.73
N ARG A 134 -2.50 -0.82 -23.85
CA ARG A 134 -2.44 -1.87 -22.82
C ARG A 134 -2.02 -1.38 -21.43
N VAL A 135 -1.32 -0.25 -21.32
CA VAL A 135 -0.91 0.36 -20.04
C VAL A 135 -1.95 1.38 -19.58
N LYS A 136 -2.53 2.17 -20.50
CA LYS A 136 -3.57 3.17 -20.20
C LYS A 136 -4.90 2.55 -19.78
N GLU A 137 -5.22 1.38 -20.33
CA GLU A 137 -6.47 0.66 -20.16
C GLU A 137 -6.35 -0.47 -19.13
N CYS A 138 -5.16 -0.65 -18.53
CA CYS A 138 -4.99 -1.68 -17.53
C CYS A 138 -5.68 -1.23 -16.23
N PRO A 139 -6.60 -2.05 -15.69
CA PRO A 139 -7.39 -1.70 -14.50
C PRO A 139 -6.50 -1.53 -13.26
N GLY A 140 -5.28 -2.05 -13.32
CA GLY A 140 -4.38 -2.14 -12.20
C GLY A 140 -4.36 -3.53 -11.59
N ASP A 141 -3.58 -3.65 -10.53
CA ASP A 141 -3.70 -4.76 -9.62
C ASP A 141 -4.58 -4.34 -8.44
N VAL A 142 -5.45 -5.25 -7.98
CA VAL A 142 -6.16 -5.13 -6.70
C VAL A 142 -5.31 -5.75 -5.57
N ALA A 143 -4.11 -6.24 -5.89
CA ALA A 143 -3.17 -6.76 -4.91
C ALA A 143 -2.20 -5.70 -4.34
N VAL A 144 -1.77 -5.95 -3.09
CA VAL A 144 -0.60 -5.41 -2.36
C VAL A 144 0.35 -4.62 -3.21
N HIS A 145 0.67 -3.43 -2.75
CA HIS A 145 1.95 -2.81 -3.07
C HIS A 145 2.77 -2.44 -1.83
N ASP A 146 2.75 -3.29 -0.81
CA ASP A 146 3.83 -3.35 0.18
C ASP A 146 4.81 -4.45 -0.21
N ILE A 147 5.72 -4.09 -1.12
CA ILE A 147 6.89 -4.91 -1.42
C ILE A 147 7.83 -4.83 -0.20
N GLN A 148 7.68 -5.74 0.77
CA GLN A 148 8.85 -6.20 1.52
C GLN A 148 9.58 -7.26 0.69
N LEU A 149 10.66 -6.78 0.10
CA LEU A 149 11.56 -7.37 -0.89
C LEU A 149 12.37 -8.58 -0.38
N SER A 150 11.77 -9.48 0.40
CA SER A 150 12.45 -10.65 0.97
C SER A 150 11.88 -12.02 0.59
N GLN A 151 10.89 -12.15 -0.30
CA GLN A 151 10.36 -13.46 -0.70
C GLN A 151 10.06 -13.65 -2.19
N LEU A 152 10.97 -13.25 -3.09
CA LEU A 152 11.02 -13.83 -4.43
C LEU A 152 12.08 -14.94 -4.47
N PRO A 153 11.74 -16.21 -4.71
CA PRO A 153 12.69 -17.17 -5.21
C PRO A 153 12.97 -16.89 -6.69
N VAL A 154 14.25 -16.98 -7.01
CA VAL A 154 14.84 -16.86 -8.34
C VAL A 154 14.59 -18.19 -9.10
N GLU A 155 14.27 -18.07 -10.39
CA GLU A 155 14.24 -19.12 -11.44
C GLU A 155 13.00 -20.03 -11.61
N PHE A 156 12.70 -20.28 -12.88
CA PHE A 156 11.49 -20.87 -13.45
C PHE A 156 11.46 -22.41 -13.42
N ILE A 157 10.24 -22.97 -13.34
CA ILE A 157 9.79 -24.37 -13.61
C ILE A 157 10.06 -25.41 -12.51
N LEU A 158 9.05 -25.65 -11.63
CA LEU A 158 8.58 -26.94 -11.09
C LEU A 158 7.51 -26.70 -9.99
N GLU A 159 6.66 -27.71 -9.73
CA GLU A 159 5.49 -27.66 -8.85
C GLU A 159 5.71 -26.89 -7.54
N ILE A 160 4.81 -25.94 -7.28
CA ILE A 160 4.76 -25.14 -6.06
C ILE A 160 4.65 -26.09 -4.85
N PRO A 161 5.57 -26.02 -3.86
CA PRO A 161 5.48 -26.83 -2.65
C PRO A 161 4.12 -26.63 -1.95
N PRO A 162 3.46 -27.67 -1.40
CA PRO A 162 2.17 -27.51 -0.71
C PRO A 162 2.18 -26.44 0.39
N ARG A 163 3.33 -26.22 1.06
CA ARG A 163 3.50 -25.18 2.07
C ARG A 163 3.50 -23.73 1.54
N VAL A 164 3.66 -23.52 0.23
CA VAL A 164 3.49 -22.19 -0.40
C VAL A 164 2.02 -21.99 -0.81
N LYS A 165 1.23 -23.06 -0.99
CA LYS A 165 -0.24 -22.99 -1.10
C LYS A 165 -0.94 -22.64 0.24
N GLU A 166 -0.20 -22.76 1.35
CA GLU A 166 -0.69 -22.49 2.71
C GLU A 166 -0.12 -21.16 3.27
N CYS A 167 0.52 -20.34 2.44
CA CYS A 167 0.98 -19.01 2.84
C CYS A 167 -0.20 -18.03 2.70
N PRO A 168 -0.62 -17.34 3.79
CA PRO A 168 -1.79 -16.49 3.73
C PRO A 168 -1.60 -15.21 2.90
N GLY A 169 -0.37 -14.89 2.45
CA GLY A 169 -0.09 -13.79 1.52
C GLY A 169 -0.66 -12.44 1.96
N ASP A 170 0.17 -11.57 2.53
CA ASP A 170 -0.24 -10.20 2.88
C ASP A 170 -0.46 -9.38 1.60
N VAL A 171 -1.68 -8.82 1.42
CA VAL A 171 -2.20 -8.29 0.15
C VAL A 171 -2.88 -6.92 0.30
N ALA A 172 -2.10 -5.83 0.34
CA ALA A 172 -2.51 -4.46 0.60
C ALA A 172 -3.23 -3.73 -0.56
N VAL A 173 -4.44 -3.30 -0.27
CA VAL A 173 -5.16 -2.27 -0.99
C VAL A 173 -4.48 -0.90 -0.92
N HIS A 174 -4.87 0.03 -1.79
CA HIS A 174 -4.40 1.41 -1.73
C HIS A 174 -5.09 2.17 -0.58
N ASP A 175 -4.59 1.94 0.61
CA ASP A 175 -5.00 2.54 1.88
C ASP A 175 -4.41 3.95 2.05
N ILE A 176 -5.29 4.88 2.38
CA ILE A 176 -4.95 6.30 2.49
C ILE A 176 -5.84 6.98 3.52
N GLN A 177 -5.30 8.01 4.18
CA GLN A 177 -6.07 8.90 5.03
C GLN A 177 -6.94 9.78 4.10
N LEU A 178 -8.12 9.30 3.69
CA LEU A 178 -8.98 10.02 2.75
C LEU A 178 -9.34 11.42 3.25
N SER A 179 -9.44 11.59 4.57
CA SER A 179 -9.65 12.89 5.22
C SER A 179 -8.55 13.93 4.97
N GLN A 180 -7.37 13.53 4.49
CA GLN A 180 -6.27 14.43 4.12
C GLN A 180 -6.28 14.83 2.64
N LEU A 181 -7.16 14.23 1.82
CA LEU A 181 -7.25 14.60 0.42
C LEU A 181 -7.95 15.95 0.26
N PRO A 182 -7.46 16.83 -0.63
CA PRO A 182 -8.15 18.08 -0.92
C PRO A 182 -9.44 17.78 -1.68
N VAL A 183 -10.58 17.99 -1.03
CA VAL A 183 -11.91 17.65 -1.55
C VAL A 183 -12.26 18.37 -2.85
N GLU A 184 -11.61 19.48 -3.17
CA GLU A 184 -11.74 20.19 -4.44
C GLU A 184 -11.29 19.35 -5.66
N PHE A 185 -10.43 18.35 -5.45
CA PHE A 185 -10.01 17.41 -6.49
C PHE A 185 -10.83 16.12 -6.53
N ILE A 186 -11.89 16.04 -5.72
CA ILE A 186 -12.74 14.87 -5.57
C ILE A 186 -14.17 15.24 -5.90
N LYS A 187 -14.75 14.56 -6.87
CA LYS A 187 -16.15 14.71 -7.23
C LYS A 187 -16.89 13.40 -6.97
N THR A 188 -17.73 13.41 -5.94
CA THR A 188 -18.59 12.27 -5.60
C THR A 188 -19.70 12.12 -6.64
N ILE A 189 -19.80 10.96 -7.26
CA ILE A 189 -20.83 10.64 -8.27
C ILE A 189 -22.13 10.19 -7.61
N VAL A 190 -22.00 9.43 -6.52
CA VAL A 190 -23.10 8.97 -5.66
C VAL A 190 -22.73 9.22 -4.19
N SER A 191 -23.75 9.35 -3.35
CA SER A 191 -23.59 9.29 -1.90
C SER A 191 -23.18 7.87 -1.47
N PRO A 192 -22.55 7.70 -0.29
CA PRO A 192 -22.09 6.40 0.18
C PRO A 192 -23.19 5.35 0.18
N ARG A 193 -22.86 4.12 -0.20
CA ARG A 193 -23.77 2.97 -0.28
C ARG A 193 -23.23 1.83 0.57
N VAL A 194 -24.11 1.19 1.34
CA VAL A 194 -23.78 -0.05 2.04
C VAL A 194 -23.65 -1.14 0.99
N VAL A 195 -22.48 -1.76 0.86
CA VAL A 195 -22.21 -2.84 -0.10
C VAL A 195 -22.21 -4.22 0.54
N PHE A 196 -21.81 -4.31 1.81
CA PHE A 196 -21.81 -5.56 2.55
C PHE A 196 -22.18 -5.33 4.01
N ASN A 197 -22.96 -6.26 4.57
CA ASN A 197 -23.18 -6.38 6.01
C ASN A 197 -22.59 -7.71 6.47
N PHE A 198 -21.81 -7.70 7.54
CA PHE A 198 -21.21 -8.87 8.16
C PHE A 198 -21.83 -9.05 9.53
N ASP A 199 -22.45 -10.20 9.77
CA ASP A 199 -23.01 -10.56 11.07
C ASP A 199 -22.03 -11.50 11.77
N PHE A 200 -21.45 -11.04 12.88
CA PHE A 200 -20.48 -11.82 13.66
C PHE A 200 -21.13 -12.60 14.78
N SER A 201 -22.45 -12.50 14.98
CA SER A 201 -23.18 -13.20 16.03
C SER A 201 -23.36 -14.69 15.79
N GLY A 202 -23.06 -15.18 14.58
CA GLY A 202 -23.22 -16.59 14.20
C GLY A 202 -24.67 -16.98 13.88
N LYS A 203 -25.61 -16.03 13.88
CA LYS A 203 -27.01 -16.26 13.50
C LYS A 203 -27.19 -16.47 11.99
N THR A 204 -26.27 -15.92 11.20
CA THR A 204 -26.16 -16.13 9.76
C THR A 204 -24.91 -16.93 9.42
N ARG A 205 -24.92 -17.54 8.23
CA ARG A 205 -23.79 -18.33 7.76
C ARG A 205 -22.64 -17.42 7.34
N PHE A 206 -21.44 -17.74 7.81
CA PHE A 206 -20.20 -17.15 7.29
C PHE A 206 -19.95 -17.62 5.85
N LEU A 207 -19.91 -16.66 4.92
CA LEU A 207 -19.59 -16.86 3.52
C LEU A 207 -18.25 -16.18 3.24
N TYR A 208 -17.33 -16.90 2.61
CA TYR A 208 -16.03 -16.37 2.20
C TYR A 208 -16.18 -15.58 0.91
N ASP A 209 -16.93 -16.12 -0.05
CA ASP A 209 -17.19 -15.48 -1.34
C ASP A 209 -18.60 -14.91 -1.36
N ARG A 210 -18.73 -13.61 -1.65
CA ARG A 210 -20.02 -12.97 -1.93
C ARG A 210 -19.91 -11.95 -3.05
N GLU A 211 -21.01 -11.83 -3.76
CA GLU A 211 -21.23 -10.86 -4.84
C GLU A 211 -22.56 -10.15 -4.57
N ASP A 212 -22.60 -8.85 -4.79
CA ASP A 212 -23.81 -8.04 -4.71
C ASP A 212 -23.87 -7.05 -5.88
N VAL A 213 -25.07 -6.85 -6.43
CA VAL A 213 -25.31 -5.92 -7.53
C VAL A 213 -26.39 -4.93 -7.14
N GLN A 214 -26.02 -3.67 -6.99
CA GLN A 214 -26.94 -2.59 -6.64
C GLN A 214 -27.19 -1.65 -7.81
N THR A 215 -28.47 -1.49 -8.19
CA THR A 215 -28.87 -0.45 -9.13
C THR A 215 -28.95 0.89 -8.41
N ILE A 216 -28.06 1.82 -8.75
CA ILE A 216 -27.93 3.13 -8.10
C ILE A 216 -28.28 4.22 -9.10
N LYS A 217 -29.06 5.20 -8.64
CA LYS A 217 -29.33 6.43 -9.38
C LYS A 217 -28.19 7.42 -9.20
N VAL A 218 -27.61 7.87 -10.29
CA VAL A 218 -26.50 8.83 -10.31
C VAL A 218 -26.96 10.20 -9.80
N GLU A 219 -26.19 10.80 -8.90
CA GLU A 219 -26.54 12.05 -8.21
C GLU A 219 -25.87 13.27 -8.86
N ARG A 220 -24.73 13.08 -9.53
CA ARG A 220 -23.97 14.12 -10.23
C ARG A 220 -23.41 13.59 -11.55
N ASP A 221 -23.39 14.44 -12.57
CA ASP A 221 -22.69 14.16 -13.84
C ASP A 221 -21.22 13.87 -13.57
N GLY A 222 -20.58 13.05 -14.40
CA GLY A 222 -19.14 12.82 -14.29
C GLY A 222 -18.64 11.54 -14.97
N VAL A 223 -17.47 11.09 -14.53
CA VAL A 223 -16.87 9.83 -14.93
C VAL A 223 -16.59 9.01 -13.68
N ALA A 224 -17.27 7.88 -13.53
CA ALA A 224 -16.98 6.94 -12.46
C ALA A 224 -15.61 6.29 -12.74
N GLN A 225 -14.66 6.50 -11.82
CA GLN A 225 -13.24 6.15 -12.01
C GLN A 225 -12.69 5.27 -10.89
N ALA A 226 -13.11 5.55 -9.67
CA ALA A 226 -12.66 4.83 -8.50
C ALA A 226 -13.78 4.77 -7.46
N VAL A 227 -13.57 3.90 -6.48
CA VAL A 227 -14.47 3.66 -5.35
C VAL A 227 -13.67 3.90 -4.08
N PHE A 228 -14.14 4.84 -3.26
CA PHE A 228 -13.71 4.92 -1.86
C PHE A 228 -14.45 3.87 -1.06
N MET A 229 -13.73 3.19 -0.17
CA MET A 229 -14.29 2.17 0.70
C MET A 229 -13.85 2.42 2.14
N TRP A 230 -14.77 2.19 3.07
CA TRP A 230 -14.53 2.13 4.51
C TRP A 230 -15.60 1.25 5.15
N TRP A 231 -15.50 1.05 6.46
CA TRP A 231 -16.46 0.27 7.22
C TRP A 231 -16.75 0.88 8.59
N ASP A 232 -17.86 0.43 9.17
CA ASP A 232 -18.27 0.69 10.54
C ASP A 232 -18.37 -0.65 11.30
N LEU A 233 -17.92 -0.68 12.55
CA LEU A 233 -18.22 -1.75 13.49
C LEU A 233 -19.39 -1.35 14.38
N VAL A 234 -20.37 -2.24 14.49
CA VAL A 234 -21.44 -2.14 15.46
C VAL A 234 -21.07 -2.99 16.67
N MET A 235 -20.75 -2.34 17.78
CA MET A 235 -20.08 -3.00 18.91
C MET A 235 -21.04 -3.84 19.77
N ASP A 236 -22.32 -3.50 19.80
CA ASP A 236 -23.31 -4.10 20.68
C ASP A 236 -24.59 -4.53 19.94
N ILE A 237 -25.39 -5.36 20.60
CA ILE A 237 -26.61 -5.96 20.04
C ILE A 237 -27.75 -4.95 19.81
N ASN A 238 -27.71 -3.77 20.43
CA ASN A 238 -28.73 -2.73 20.30
C ASN A 238 -28.34 -1.66 19.27
N ASN A 239 -27.16 -1.78 18.66
CA ASN A 239 -26.60 -0.83 17.70
C ASN A 239 -26.41 0.59 18.27
N GLU A 240 -26.07 0.69 19.56
CA GLU A 240 -25.90 1.97 20.26
C GLU A 240 -24.47 2.50 20.14
N VAL A 241 -23.48 1.61 20.03
CA VAL A 241 -22.06 1.95 19.98
C VAL A 241 -21.49 1.58 18.62
N ILE A 242 -21.07 2.60 17.86
CA ILE A 242 -20.52 2.46 16.51
C ILE A 242 -19.09 2.98 16.48
N LEU A 243 -18.18 2.20 15.91
CA LEU A 243 -16.84 2.67 15.54
C LEU A 243 -16.79 2.83 14.02
N SER A 244 -16.67 4.07 13.55
CA SER A 244 -16.62 4.35 12.11
C SER A 244 -15.21 4.64 11.63
N CYS A 245 -14.87 4.10 10.45
CA CYS A 245 -13.68 4.47 9.67
C CYS A 245 -14.02 5.45 8.54
N ALA A 246 -15.21 6.05 8.54
CA ALA A 246 -15.61 6.98 7.49
C ALA A 246 -14.72 8.24 7.45
N PRO A 247 -14.43 8.78 6.25
CA PRO A 247 -13.75 10.07 6.13
C PRO A 247 -14.63 11.19 6.68
N TYR A 248 -14.04 12.34 7.03
CA TYR A 248 -14.76 13.40 7.75
C TYR A 248 -16.07 13.86 7.09
N TRP A 249 -16.18 13.81 5.75
CA TRP A 249 -17.40 14.22 5.05
C TRP A 249 -18.56 13.22 5.14
N ALA A 250 -18.29 12.00 5.61
CA ALA A 250 -19.27 10.92 5.79
C ALA A 250 -19.33 10.40 7.24
N HIS A 251 -18.45 10.87 8.12
CA HIS A 251 -18.35 10.37 9.49
C HIS A 251 -19.56 10.79 10.35
N PRO A 252 -20.19 9.86 11.11
CA PRO A 252 -21.41 10.13 11.89
C PRO A 252 -21.24 11.24 12.94
N ASP A 253 -20.08 11.28 13.60
CA ASP A 253 -19.78 12.31 14.62
C ASP A 253 -19.29 13.65 14.03
N TYR A 254 -19.03 13.71 12.72
CA TYR A 254 -18.56 14.96 12.13
C TYR A 254 -19.69 15.98 12.08
N SER A 255 -19.44 17.17 12.59
CA SER A 255 -20.37 18.29 12.48
C SER A 255 -19.65 19.58 12.12
N LYS A 256 -20.39 20.55 11.57
CA LYS A 256 -19.79 21.87 11.27
C LYS A 256 -19.24 22.59 12.51
N ASN A 257 -19.74 22.22 13.70
CA ASN A 257 -19.34 22.78 14.99
C ASN A 257 -18.23 21.97 15.68
N ASN A 258 -18.11 20.68 15.36
CA ASN A 258 -17.03 19.80 15.81
C ASN A 258 -16.40 19.12 14.59
N LYS A 259 -15.31 19.73 14.10
CA LYS A 259 -14.58 19.24 12.92
C LYS A 259 -13.59 18.11 13.26
N ASP A 260 -13.51 17.72 14.53
CA ASP A 260 -12.60 16.70 14.99
C ASP A 260 -13.31 15.36 15.03
N ILE A 261 -12.85 14.46 14.16
CA ILE A 261 -13.17 13.04 14.18
C ILE A 261 -11.96 12.26 14.76
N PRO A 262 -12.18 11.08 15.36
CA PRO A 262 -11.08 10.28 15.87
C PRO A 262 -10.09 9.90 14.76
N TRP A 263 -8.84 10.35 14.89
CA TRP A 263 -7.75 9.97 13.99
C TRP A 263 -7.08 8.68 14.47
N ARG A 264 -6.77 7.79 13.52
CA ARG A 264 -5.98 6.58 13.73
C ARG A 264 -5.27 6.19 12.43
N ASP A 265 -4.21 5.38 12.53
CA ASP A 265 -3.37 4.97 11.39
C ASP A 265 -3.43 3.47 11.09
N HIS A 266 -3.74 2.64 12.09
CA HIS A 266 -3.87 1.19 11.90
C HIS A 266 -5.13 0.82 11.10
N TRP A 267 -6.17 1.66 11.12
CA TRP A 267 -7.30 1.60 10.19
C TRP A 267 -7.43 2.91 9.45
N MET A 268 -7.57 2.81 8.14
CA MET A 268 -7.67 3.95 7.24
C MET A 268 -8.92 3.77 6.38
N GLN A 269 -8.88 4.32 5.18
CA GLN A 269 -9.87 4.08 4.14
C GLN A 269 -9.14 3.61 2.89
N ALA A 270 -9.87 3.01 1.98
CA ALA A 270 -9.32 2.38 0.79
C ALA A 270 -9.77 3.08 -0.51
N VAL A 271 -8.92 3.02 -1.53
CA VAL A 271 -9.24 3.43 -2.90
C VAL A 271 -9.12 2.24 -3.84
N TYR A 272 -10.23 1.86 -4.47
CA TYR A 272 -10.26 0.87 -5.55
C TYR A 272 -10.44 1.56 -6.89
N TYR A 273 -9.76 1.06 -7.91
CA TYR A 273 -9.86 1.58 -9.27
C TYR A 273 -10.81 0.71 -10.08
N LEU A 274 -11.72 1.35 -10.82
CA LEU A 274 -12.65 0.61 -11.66
C LEU A 274 -11.94 0.03 -12.88
N PRO A 275 -12.36 -1.14 -13.38
CA PRO A 275 -11.72 -1.72 -14.55
C PRO A 275 -11.88 -0.89 -15.81
N THR A 276 -12.96 -0.12 -15.89
CA THR A 276 -13.25 0.79 -16.99
C THR A 276 -13.88 2.06 -16.44
N ASP A 277 -13.45 3.21 -16.97
CA ASP A 277 -14.06 4.50 -16.69
C ASP A 277 -15.49 4.56 -17.28
N VAL A 278 -16.50 4.83 -16.45
CA VAL A 278 -17.90 4.89 -16.89
C VAL A 278 -18.41 6.33 -16.85
N LYS A 279 -18.62 6.93 -18.03
CA LYS A 279 -19.23 8.26 -18.13
C LYS A 279 -20.72 8.20 -17.78
N VAL A 280 -21.14 9.04 -16.84
CA VAL A 280 -22.50 9.10 -16.30
C VAL A 280 -23.05 10.53 -16.30
N THR A 281 -24.37 10.63 -16.43
CA THR A 281 -25.14 11.85 -16.27
C THR A 281 -26.01 11.71 -15.02
N LYS A 282 -26.26 12.81 -14.32
CA LYS A 282 -27.21 12.85 -13.22
C LYS A 282 -28.54 12.26 -13.66
N HIS A 283 -29.09 11.41 -12.80
CA HIS A 283 -30.30 10.62 -13.03
C HIS A 283 -30.16 9.37 -13.91
N ASP A 284 -29.00 9.11 -14.50
CA ASP A 284 -28.69 7.79 -15.05
C ASP A 284 -28.82 6.72 -13.96
N GLN A 285 -29.02 5.48 -14.39
CA GLN A 285 -28.93 4.31 -13.52
C GLN A 285 -27.70 3.49 -13.90
N ILE A 286 -26.92 3.14 -12.89
CA ILE A 286 -25.75 2.26 -12.99
C ILE A 286 -25.93 1.07 -12.06
N GLN A 287 -25.22 -0.02 -12.35
CA GLN A 287 -25.13 -1.21 -11.52
C GLN A 287 -23.73 -1.22 -10.90
N LEU A 288 -23.65 -1.08 -9.57
CA LEU A 288 -22.43 -1.28 -8.81
C LEU A 288 -22.35 -2.75 -8.43
N ILE A 289 -21.32 -3.41 -8.95
CA ILE A 289 -21.00 -4.80 -8.68
C ILE A 289 -19.92 -4.79 -7.59
N SER A 290 -20.24 -5.37 -6.44
CA SER A 290 -19.34 -5.47 -5.29
C SER A 290 -19.06 -6.93 -5.04
N CYS A 291 -17.80 -7.29 -4.90
CA CYS A 291 -17.37 -8.67 -4.69
C CYS A 291 -16.36 -8.72 -3.54
N HIS A 292 -16.36 -9.81 -2.80
CA HIS A 292 -15.24 -10.14 -1.93
C HIS A 292 -15.00 -11.65 -1.88
N ASP A 293 -13.75 -12.02 -1.62
CA ASP A 293 -13.34 -13.36 -1.21
C ASP A 293 -13.06 -13.37 0.32
N GLU A 294 -12.32 -14.36 0.82
CA GLU A 294 -11.99 -14.46 2.24
C GLU A 294 -11.20 -13.24 2.77
N PHE A 295 -10.41 -12.58 1.93
CA PHE A 295 -9.42 -11.58 2.35
C PHE A 295 -9.48 -10.27 1.57
N SER A 296 -10.09 -10.23 0.38
CA SER A 296 -10.01 -9.09 -0.54
C SER A 296 -11.38 -8.66 -1.04
N VAL A 297 -11.50 -7.35 -1.30
CA VAL A 297 -12.69 -6.73 -1.91
C VAL A 297 -12.36 -6.20 -3.30
N TRP A 298 -13.31 -6.18 -4.23
CA TRP A 298 -13.19 -5.48 -5.50
C TRP A 298 -14.54 -4.99 -6.03
N PHE A 299 -14.48 -4.03 -6.95
CA PHE A 299 -15.66 -3.35 -7.48
C PHE A 299 -15.61 -3.23 -9.00
N ASN A 300 -16.78 -3.27 -9.61
CA ASN A 300 -16.98 -2.95 -11.03
C ASN A 300 -18.29 -2.16 -11.20
N ILE A 301 -18.43 -1.45 -12.33
CA ILE A 301 -19.62 -0.66 -12.63
C ILE A 301 -20.04 -0.87 -14.08
N LYS A 302 -21.33 -1.09 -14.28
CA LYS A 302 -21.97 -1.15 -15.60
C LYS A 302 -23.12 -0.17 -15.68
N LYS A 303 -23.43 0.32 -16.88
CA LYS A 303 -24.71 0.99 -17.11
C LYS A 303 -25.82 -0.07 -17.13
N VAL A 304 -27.02 0.28 -16.67
CA VAL A 304 -28.18 -0.65 -16.72
C VAL A 304 -28.52 -1.10 -18.16
N THR A 305 -28.09 -0.34 -19.16
CA THR A 305 -28.24 -0.70 -20.59
C THR A 305 -27.28 -1.80 -21.04
N GLU A 306 -26.27 -2.13 -20.25
CA GLU A 306 -25.26 -3.13 -20.55
C GLU A 306 -25.56 -4.40 -19.74
N SER A 307 -25.45 -5.57 -20.37
CA SER A 307 -25.57 -6.83 -19.66
C SER A 307 -24.34 -7.07 -18.79
N ILE A 308 -24.56 -7.50 -17.55
CA ILE A 308 -23.51 -8.03 -16.67
C ILE A 308 -23.13 -9.43 -17.15
N THR A 309 -21.84 -9.71 -17.25
CA THR A 309 -21.29 -11.03 -17.60
C THR A 309 -20.48 -11.61 -16.44
N GLU A 310 -20.08 -12.88 -16.53
CA GLU A 310 -19.19 -13.51 -15.56
C GLU A 310 -17.86 -12.76 -15.39
N GLU A 311 -17.37 -12.11 -16.45
CA GLU A 311 -16.12 -11.32 -16.40
C GLU A 311 -16.24 -10.11 -15.48
N ASP A 312 -17.45 -9.57 -15.28
CA ASP A 312 -17.65 -8.39 -14.45
C ASP A 312 -17.48 -8.67 -12.95
N TYR A 313 -17.58 -9.93 -12.53
CA TYR A 313 -17.38 -10.38 -11.15
C TYR A 313 -15.93 -10.80 -10.87
N ILE A 314 -15.10 -10.99 -11.89
CA ILE A 314 -13.72 -11.45 -11.73
C ILE A 314 -12.86 -10.34 -11.12
N ARG A 315 -12.04 -10.70 -10.13
CA ARG A 315 -11.05 -9.78 -9.54
C ARG A 315 -10.10 -9.25 -10.63
N PRO A 316 -10.01 -7.91 -10.81
CA PRO A 316 -9.10 -7.33 -11.79
C PRO A 316 -7.63 -7.67 -11.49
N PHE A 317 -6.87 -7.97 -12.55
CA PHE A 317 -5.44 -8.26 -12.46
C PHE A 317 -4.63 -7.39 -13.43
N CYS A 318 -3.39 -7.09 -13.05
CA CYS A 318 -2.49 -6.35 -13.93
C CYS A 318 -1.98 -7.25 -15.07
N TYR A 319 -2.09 -6.77 -16.30
CA TYR A 319 -1.52 -7.42 -17.49
C TYR A 319 -0.50 -6.53 -18.23
N CYS A 320 -0.22 -5.33 -17.70
CA CYS A 320 0.64 -4.35 -18.37
C CYS A 320 2.09 -4.29 -17.84
N ASN A 321 2.36 -5.00 -16.73
CA ASN A 321 3.61 -5.00 -15.96
C ASN A 321 3.94 -3.67 -15.25
N LEU A 322 3.18 -2.59 -15.44
CA LEU A 322 3.38 -1.34 -14.70
C LEU A 322 2.98 -1.52 -13.24
N HIS A 323 1.74 -1.92 -12.99
CA HIS A 323 1.16 -1.91 -11.65
C HIS A 323 1.90 -2.86 -10.75
N SER A 324 2.10 -4.12 -11.16
CA SER A 324 2.90 -5.10 -10.39
C SER A 324 4.39 -4.75 -10.22
N THR A 325 4.88 -3.69 -10.86
CA THR A 325 6.28 -3.21 -10.70
C THR A 325 6.38 -1.95 -9.86
N TYR A 326 5.41 -1.04 -9.96
CA TYR A 326 5.50 0.30 -9.39
C TYR A 326 4.31 0.61 -8.48
N PRO A 327 4.56 1.08 -7.25
CA PRO A 327 3.49 1.45 -6.35
C PRO A 327 2.70 2.66 -6.87
N ARG A 328 1.47 2.82 -6.38
CA ARG A 328 0.55 3.91 -6.74
C ARG A 328 1.17 5.30 -6.59
N THR A 329 1.95 5.50 -5.52
CA THR A 329 2.70 6.73 -5.26
C THR A 329 3.75 7.01 -6.33
N ARG A 330 4.42 5.97 -6.85
CA ARG A 330 5.39 6.08 -7.94
C ARG A 330 4.72 6.40 -9.27
N ILE A 331 3.59 5.78 -9.58
CA ILE A 331 2.79 6.12 -10.77
C ILE A 331 2.33 7.58 -10.69
N GLY A 332 1.85 8.03 -9.52
CA GLY A 332 1.52 9.44 -9.25
C GLY A 332 2.69 10.38 -9.50
N GLN A 333 3.87 10.04 -9.00
CA GLN A 333 5.09 10.82 -9.20
C GLN A 333 5.49 10.92 -10.68
N LEU A 334 5.32 9.84 -11.45
CA LEU A 334 5.59 9.83 -12.88
C LEU A 334 4.61 10.70 -13.67
N ASN A 335 3.37 10.83 -13.17
CA ASN A 335 2.32 11.68 -13.76
C ASN A 335 2.35 13.14 -13.30
N ASP A 336 3.26 13.53 -12.40
CA ASP A 336 3.45 14.93 -12.01
C ASP A 336 4.00 15.72 -13.20
N GLY A 337 3.14 16.53 -13.81
CA GLY A 337 3.48 17.32 -15.00
C GLY A 337 4.54 18.39 -14.75
N VAL A 338 4.58 19.00 -13.56
CA VAL A 338 5.60 20.02 -13.22
C VAL A 338 6.97 19.36 -13.13
N ARG A 339 7.01 18.18 -12.53
CA ARG A 339 8.21 17.36 -12.44
C ARG A 339 8.65 16.82 -13.79
N SER A 340 7.73 16.23 -14.56
CA SER A 340 7.97 15.69 -15.90
C SER A 340 8.61 16.74 -16.82
N LYS A 341 8.04 17.95 -16.87
CA LYS A 341 8.55 19.09 -17.66
C LYS A 341 9.99 19.47 -17.31
N LYS A 342 10.40 19.39 -16.04
CA LYS A 342 11.80 19.66 -15.65
C LYS A 342 12.78 18.65 -16.24
N TYR A 343 12.41 17.37 -16.29
CA TYR A 343 13.26 16.36 -16.93
C TYR A 343 13.24 16.49 -18.46
N VAL A 344 12.09 16.78 -19.05
CA VAL A 344 11.96 17.04 -20.49
C VAL A 344 12.83 18.22 -20.92
N ALA A 345 12.73 19.37 -20.25
CA ALA A 345 13.55 20.54 -20.56
C ALA A 345 15.05 20.28 -20.38
N LEU A 346 15.42 19.42 -19.41
CA LEU A 346 16.81 19.01 -19.23
C LEU A 346 17.30 18.12 -20.39
N LEU A 347 16.45 17.22 -20.89
CA LEU A 347 16.75 16.39 -22.06
C LEU A 347 16.85 17.24 -23.32
N GLU A 348 15.89 18.11 -23.60
CA GLU A 348 15.89 19.03 -24.76
C GLU A 348 17.14 19.91 -24.80
N LYS A 349 17.63 20.34 -23.63
CA LYS A 349 18.83 21.17 -23.52
C LYS A 349 20.13 20.43 -23.80
N HIS A 350 20.22 19.15 -23.45
CA HIS A 350 21.50 18.41 -23.39
C HIS A 350 21.65 17.31 -24.44
N ILE A 351 20.55 16.84 -25.03
CA ILE A 351 20.57 15.80 -26.05
C ILE A 351 20.91 16.40 -27.41
N THR A 352 21.78 15.70 -28.13
CA THR A 352 22.27 16.01 -29.49
C THR A 352 22.40 14.73 -30.30
N THR A 353 22.66 14.85 -31.61
CA THR A 353 22.90 13.68 -32.49
C THR A 353 24.14 12.87 -32.15
N GLU A 354 25.07 13.41 -31.35
CA GLU A 354 26.26 12.71 -30.86
C GLU A 354 26.07 12.14 -29.45
N SER A 355 24.89 12.30 -28.85
CA SER A 355 24.63 11.85 -27.48
C SER A 355 24.54 10.33 -27.41
N VAL A 356 25.36 9.73 -26.54
CA VAL A 356 25.31 8.31 -26.18
C VAL A 356 24.96 8.27 -24.70
N VAL A 357 23.71 7.88 -24.42
CA VAL A 357 23.05 8.13 -23.14
C VAL A 357 22.93 6.85 -22.33
N LEU A 358 23.32 6.89 -21.06
CA LEU A 358 23.08 5.84 -20.09
C LEU A 358 22.01 6.28 -19.08
N ILE A 359 20.92 5.52 -18.97
CA ILE A 359 19.86 5.73 -17.97
C ILE A 359 20.07 4.74 -16.82
N LEU A 360 20.35 5.27 -15.62
CA LEU A 360 20.61 4.52 -14.39
C LEU A 360 19.56 4.79 -13.30
N SER A 361 18.29 4.53 -13.62
CA SER A 361 17.18 4.69 -12.69
C SER A 361 16.02 3.77 -13.08
N HIS A 362 15.42 3.09 -12.10
CA HIS A 362 14.37 2.11 -12.37
C HIS A 362 13.05 2.83 -12.70
N GLY A 363 12.48 2.49 -13.86
CA GLY A 363 11.20 3.01 -14.34
C GLY A 363 11.24 4.42 -14.87
N PHE A 364 12.43 4.96 -15.17
CA PHE A 364 12.55 6.31 -15.67
C PHE A 364 12.29 6.38 -17.18
N TYR A 365 11.03 6.15 -17.57
CA TYR A 365 10.62 6.13 -18.98
C TYR A 365 10.74 7.50 -19.67
N HIS A 366 10.73 8.60 -18.91
CA HIS A 366 11.03 9.93 -19.45
C HIS A 366 12.44 10.01 -20.07
N GLY A 367 13.40 9.23 -19.58
CA GLY A 367 14.74 9.17 -20.19
C GLY A 367 14.72 8.67 -21.63
N LEU A 368 13.70 7.90 -22.03
CA LEU A 368 13.54 7.40 -23.40
C LEU A 368 13.31 8.52 -24.42
N ILE A 369 12.86 9.69 -23.97
CA ILE A 369 12.69 10.90 -24.81
C ILE A 369 14.01 11.30 -25.46
N ALA A 370 15.16 10.98 -24.86
CA ALA A 370 16.47 11.20 -25.49
C ALA A 370 16.55 10.62 -26.90
N ALA A 371 15.93 9.46 -27.15
CA ALA A 371 15.89 8.86 -28.48
C ALA A 371 15.09 9.71 -29.48
N LYS A 372 13.94 10.25 -29.07
CA LYS A 372 13.11 11.15 -29.90
C LYS A 372 13.80 12.48 -30.20
N LEU A 373 14.58 12.98 -29.25
CA LEU A 373 15.41 14.18 -29.42
C LEU A 373 16.67 13.95 -30.26
N GLY A 374 16.86 12.74 -30.80
CA GLY A 374 17.91 12.43 -31.76
C GLY A 374 19.20 11.86 -31.17
N ALA A 375 19.22 11.39 -29.92
CA ALA A 375 20.39 10.73 -29.35
C ALA A 375 20.87 9.55 -30.22
N LYS A 376 22.17 9.43 -30.43
CA LYS A 376 22.79 8.35 -31.22
C LYS A 376 22.46 6.96 -30.70
N LYS A 377 22.47 6.79 -29.37
CA LYS A 377 22.15 5.54 -28.67
C LYS A 377 21.67 5.87 -27.26
N VAL A 378 20.68 5.13 -26.78
CA VAL A 378 20.20 5.21 -25.40
C VAL A 378 20.24 3.81 -24.80
N VAL A 379 20.87 3.66 -23.65
CA VAL A 379 20.92 2.39 -22.91
C VAL A 379 20.24 2.59 -21.55
N CYS A 380 19.21 1.80 -21.26
CA CYS A 380 18.47 1.83 -20.02
C CYS A 380 18.74 0.57 -19.20
N VAL A 381 19.18 0.75 -17.96
CA VAL A 381 19.51 -0.37 -17.05
C VAL A 381 18.36 -0.62 -16.09
N GLU A 382 17.76 -1.80 -16.22
CA GLU A 382 16.56 -2.24 -15.52
C GLU A 382 16.75 -3.67 -14.99
N PRO A 383 17.15 -3.86 -13.73
CA PRO A 383 17.41 -5.19 -13.17
C PRO A 383 16.16 -6.06 -12.98
N SER A 384 14.98 -5.45 -12.82
CA SER A 384 13.71 -6.18 -12.69
C SER A 384 13.18 -6.62 -14.05
N LEU A 385 12.80 -7.89 -14.18
CA LEU A 385 12.22 -8.44 -15.41
C LEU A 385 10.90 -7.75 -15.79
N LEU A 386 10.02 -7.51 -14.81
CA LEU A 386 8.73 -6.84 -15.03
C LEU A 386 8.95 -5.39 -15.48
N SER A 387 9.87 -4.68 -14.82
CA SER A 387 10.28 -3.33 -15.23
C SER A 387 10.85 -3.31 -16.64
N ARG A 388 11.77 -4.23 -16.99
CA ARG A 388 12.32 -4.35 -18.35
C ARG A 388 11.23 -4.55 -19.37
N SER A 389 10.29 -5.46 -19.09
CA SER A 389 9.18 -5.77 -20.00
C SER A 389 8.28 -4.55 -20.21
N PHE A 390 7.98 -3.81 -19.13
CA PHE A 390 7.27 -2.54 -19.20
C PHE A 390 8.02 -1.52 -20.08
N MET A 391 9.30 -1.24 -19.77
CA MET A 391 10.11 -0.27 -20.51
C MET A 391 10.27 -0.64 -21.98
N LYS A 392 10.54 -1.92 -22.30
CA LYS A 392 10.61 -2.42 -23.68
C LYS A 392 9.31 -2.23 -24.44
N SER A 393 8.16 -2.32 -23.77
CA SER A 393 6.88 -2.07 -24.44
C SER A 393 6.66 -0.60 -24.81
N ILE A 394 7.17 0.34 -23.99
CA ILE A 394 7.16 1.76 -24.35
C ILE A 394 8.07 2.01 -25.55
N VAL A 395 9.27 1.41 -25.54
CA VAL A 395 10.24 1.48 -26.64
C VAL A 395 9.65 0.97 -27.95
N ALA A 396 9.07 -0.23 -27.93
CA ALA A 396 8.47 -0.85 -29.11
C ALA A 396 7.30 -0.02 -29.66
N TYR A 397 6.41 0.45 -28.78
CA TYR A 397 5.24 1.23 -29.20
C TYR A 397 5.60 2.59 -29.82
N ASN A 398 6.71 3.20 -29.38
CA ASN A 398 7.17 4.49 -29.88
C ASN A 398 8.21 4.37 -31.02
N ASN A 399 8.51 3.15 -31.48
CA ASN A 399 9.53 2.84 -32.49
C ASN A 399 10.89 3.47 -32.16
N LEU A 400 11.39 3.23 -30.94
CA LEU A 400 12.66 3.79 -30.46
C LEU A 400 13.83 2.82 -30.69
N ASP A 401 14.17 2.56 -31.95
CA ASP A 401 15.13 1.51 -32.34
C ASP A 401 16.55 1.71 -31.76
N MET A 402 16.93 2.95 -31.45
CA MET A 402 18.22 3.26 -30.82
C MET A 402 18.25 3.04 -29.30
N VAL A 403 17.13 2.62 -28.69
CA VAL A 403 17.05 2.33 -27.27
C VAL A 403 17.30 0.86 -27.01
N GLU A 404 18.17 0.59 -26.04
CA GLU A 404 18.40 -0.75 -25.54
C GLU A 404 18.10 -0.85 -24.05
N VAL A 405 17.26 -1.81 -23.65
CA VAL A 405 16.88 -2.03 -22.26
C VAL A 405 17.52 -3.33 -21.77
N ILE A 406 18.48 -3.20 -20.85
CA ILE A 406 19.34 -4.28 -20.36
C ILE A 406 19.22 -4.44 -18.85
N GLU A 407 19.67 -5.58 -18.31
CA GLU A 407 19.60 -5.86 -16.87
C GLU A 407 20.82 -5.43 -16.07
N SER A 408 21.99 -5.34 -16.71
CA SER A 408 23.26 -5.14 -16.03
C SER A 408 24.34 -4.57 -16.96
N ALA A 409 25.43 -4.10 -16.37
CA ALA A 409 26.63 -3.69 -17.10
C ALA A 409 27.30 -4.85 -17.85
N ASP A 410 27.25 -6.06 -17.29
CA ASP A 410 27.84 -7.24 -17.92
C ASP A 410 27.11 -7.58 -19.22
N LYS A 411 25.78 -7.45 -19.21
CA LYS A 411 25.00 -7.63 -20.44
C LYS A 411 25.38 -6.63 -21.53
N LEU A 412 25.66 -5.38 -21.17
CA LEU A 412 26.14 -4.37 -22.11
C LEU A 412 27.46 -4.77 -22.78
N ARG A 413 28.39 -5.38 -22.02
CA ARG A 413 29.69 -5.81 -22.54
C ARG A 413 29.58 -6.96 -23.53
N GLU A 414 28.61 -7.85 -23.33
CA GLU A 414 28.33 -8.95 -24.27
C GLU A 414 27.82 -8.46 -25.63
N LEU A 415 27.15 -7.31 -25.66
CA LEU A 415 26.54 -6.77 -26.88
C LEU A 415 27.58 -6.24 -27.89
N GLY A 416 28.82 -5.99 -27.44
CA GLY A 416 29.96 -5.83 -28.35
C GLY A 416 30.12 -4.44 -28.96
N ASP A 417 29.62 -3.41 -28.29
CA ASP A 417 29.60 -2.06 -28.84
C ASP A 417 30.67 -1.21 -28.15
N GLY A 418 31.58 -0.60 -28.91
CA GLY A 418 32.57 0.38 -28.43
C GLY A 418 31.94 1.70 -27.96
N LEU A 419 30.78 1.63 -27.30
CA LEU A 419 30.01 2.74 -26.78
C LEU A 419 30.84 3.48 -25.74
N LYS A 420 30.84 4.79 -25.90
CA LYS A 420 31.36 5.72 -24.91
C LYS A 420 30.25 6.65 -24.51
N PHE A 421 29.72 6.44 -23.31
CA PHE A 421 28.65 7.27 -22.77
C PHE A 421 29.20 8.67 -22.47
N ASN A 422 28.59 9.68 -23.09
CA ASN A 422 28.91 11.08 -22.81
C ASN A 422 27.85 11.73 -21.91
N ILE A 423 26.71 11.05 -21.67
CA ILE A 423 25.65 11.51 -20.78
C ILE A 423 25.12 10.35 -19.93
N VAL A 424 24.95 10.58 -18.62
CA VAL A 424 24.21 9.70 -17.69
C VAL A 424 23.01 10.46 -17.15
N PHE A 425 21.83 9.85 -17.25
CA PHE A 425 20.62 10.31 -16.59
C PHE A 425 20.20 9.36 -15.47
N GLY A 426 19.91 9.91 -14.31
CA GLY A 426 19.27 9.26 -13.18
C GLY A 426 18.12 10.13 -12.69
N GLU A 427 17.02 9.48 -12.30
CA GLU A 427 15.86 10.17 -11.75
C GLU A 427 16.03 10.57 -10.28
N PRO A 428 17.01 10.04 -9.53
CA PRO A 428 17.21 8.65 -9.12
C PRO A 428 16.02 8.07 -8.32
N HIS A 429 15.49 6.95 -8.78
CA HIS A 429 14.50 6.12 -8.09
C HIS A 429 14.88 4.64 -8.27
N TYR A 430 14.87 3.88 -7.18
CA TYR A 430 15.13 2.44 -7.22
C TYR A 430 14.08 1.72 -6.39
N GLY A 431 13.45 0.68 -6.94
CA GLY A 431 12.39 -0.09 -6.25
C GLY A 431 12.82 -0.81 -4.96
N THR A 432 14.10 -0.72 -4.58
CA THR A 432 14.65 -1.23 -3.30
C THR A 432 14.91 -0.10 -2.29
N SER A 433 14.58 1.14 -2.63
CA SER A 433 14.79 2.29 -1.75
C SER A 433 13.68 2.33 -0.72
N ILE A 434 14.06 2.30 0.56
CA ILE A 434 13.13 2.38 1.69
C ILE A 434 13.13 3.79 2.25
N VAL A 435 14.29 4.46 2.24
CA VAL A 435 14.47 5.82 2.74
C VAL A 435 14.98 6.76 1.65
N PRO A 436 14.71 8.08 1.72
CA PRO A 436 15.01 9.00 0.63
C PRO A 436 16.47 9.01 0.18
N TRP A 437 17.42 8.82 1.10
CA TRP A 437 18.85 8.83 0.81
C TRP A 437 19.38 7.55 0.17
N ASP A 438 18.61 6.47 0.09
CA ASP A 438 18.98 5.29 -0.69
C ASP A 438 19.18 5.64 -2.17
N ASN A 439 18.49 6.68 -2.66
CA ASN A 439 18.59 7.14 -4.04
C ASN A 439 19.97 7.72 -4.41
N PHE A 440 20.85 8.02 -3.45
CA PHE A 440 22.27 8.33 -3.74
C PHE A 440 23.05 7.12 -4.30
N ARG A 441 22.41 5.94 -4.34
CA ARG A 441 22.89 4.72 -5.00
C ARG A 441 23.28 4.92 -6.47
N LEU A 442 22.75 5.92 -7.17
CA LEU A 442 23.17 6.29 -8.53
C LEU A 442 24.70 6.30 -8.71
N MET A 443 25.42 6.95 -7.78
CA MET A 443 26.88 7.06 -7.82
C MET A 443 27.60 5.71 -7.72
N TYR A 444 26.97 4.72 -7.10
CA TYR A 444 27.51 3.37 -6.98
C TYR A 444 27.19 2.56 -8.24
N LEU A 445 25.97 2.70 -8.77
CA LEU A 445 25.54 2.02 -9.98
C LEU A 445 26.27 2.50 -11.23
N LEU A 446 26.86 3.71 -11.21
CA LEU A 446 27.71 4.19 -12.29
C LEU A 446 29.09 3.52 -12.31
N LYS A 447 29.59 3.00 -11.18
CA LYS A 447 30.95 2.45 -11.10
C LYS A 447 31.22 1.32 -12.10
N PRO A 448 30.31 0.33 -12.27
CA PRO A 448 30.50 -0.74 -13.25
C PRO A 448 30.45 -0.28 -14.71
N PHE A 449 30.12 0.99 -14.99
CA PHE A 449 30.10 1.55 -16.35
C PHE A 449 31.23 2.56 -16.58
N LYS A 450 32.09 2.80 -15.58
CA LYS A 450 33.07 3.90 -15.61
C LYS A 450 34.07 3.78 -16.77
N ASP A 451 34.48 2.56 -17.11
CA ASP A 451 35.32 2.21 -18.26
C ASP A 451 34.63 2.49 -19.62
N LEU A 452 33.30 2.53 -19.63
CA LEU A 452 32.46 2.80 -20.79
C LEU A 452 32.02 4.27 -20.87
N CYS A 453 32.46 5.11 -19.93
CA CYS A 453 32.16 6.53 -19.89
C CYS A 453 33.28 7.34 -20.57
N ASP A 454 32.91 8.45 -21.20
CA ASP A 454 33.87 9.47 -21.63
C ASP A 454 34.49 10.20 -20.43
N ASP A 455 35.72 10.70 -20.59
CA ASP A 455 36.41 11.47 -19.55
C ASP A 455 35.65 12.74 -19.13
N ASN A 456 34.86 13.31 -20.06
CA ASN A 456 34.06 14.51 -19.86
C ASN A 456 32.56 14.22 -19.69
N ILE A 457 32.20 13.03 -19.19
CA ILE A 457 30.81 12.61 -19.04
C ILE A 457 29.96 13.60 -18.23
N GLN A 458 28.78 13.92 -18.74
CA GLN A 458 27.78 14.70 -18.02
C GLN A 458 26.87 13.78 -17.22
N VAL A 459 26.76 13.99 -15.91
CA VAL A 459 25.88 13.20 -15.03
C VAL A 459 24.76 14.07 -14.50
N PHE A 460 23.52 13.59 -14.64
CA PHE A 460 22.32 14.23 -14.12
C PHE A 460 21.58 13.26 -13.17
N PRO A 461 21.21 13.69 -11.95
CA PRO A 461 21.56 14.97 -11.33
C PRO A 461 23.07 15.08 -11.04
N LYS A 462 23.59 16.32 -11.03
CA LYS A 462 25.01 16.60 -10.70
C LYS A 462 25.35 16.40 -9.23
N GLY A 463 24.34 16.38 -8.36
CA GLY A 463 24.47 16.23 -6.92
C GLY A 463 23.10 16.25 -6.24
N GLY A 464 23.08 16.01 -4.94
CA GLY A 464 21.87 16.05 -4.11
C GLY A 464 22.19 16.54 -2.70
N VAL A 465 21.18 17.06 -2.00
CA VAL A 465 21.31 17.57 -0.64
C VAL A 465 20.25 16.90 0.24
N ILE A 466 20.65 16.44 1.41
CA ILE A 466 19.72 15.94 2.44
C ILE A 466 19.35 17.13 3.32
N MET A 467 18.05 17.36 3.49
CA MET A 467 17.49 18.44 4.30
C MET A 467 16.69 17.83 5.46
N ALA A 468 16.65 18.53 6.59
CA ALA A 468 15.84 18.16 7.74
C ALA A 468 15.11 19.40 8.27
N MET A 469 13.91 19.19 8.83
CA MET A 469 13.09 20.22 9.46
C MET A 469 12.41 19.63 10.68
N ALA A 470 12.45 20.35 11.80
CA ALA A 470 11.65 19.99 12.97
C ALA A 470 10.18 20.33 12.69
N VAL A 471 9.29 19.38 12.96
CA VAL A 471 7.85 19.52 12.72
C VAL A 471 7.09 19.00 13.94
N GLU A 472 5.96 19.64 14.24
CA GLU A 472 4.99 19.14 15.20
C GLU A 472 3.84 18.51 14.41
N PHE A 473 3.74 17.17 14.44
CA PHE A 473 2.63 16.47 13.79
C PHE A 473 1.41 16.49 14.70
N ARG A 474 0.26 16.84 14.14
CA ARG A 474 -1.03 16.83 14.86
C ARG A 474 -1.31 15.47 15.51
N ASP A 475 -1.17 14.38 14.75
CA ASP A 475 -1.56 13.04 15.21
C ASP A 475 -0.52 11.95 14.91
N LEU A 476 0.31 12.10 13.86
CA LEU A 476 1.24 11.05 13.42
C LEU A 476 2.24 10.62 14.50
N HIS A 477 2.57 11.49 15.45
CA HIS A 477 3.44 11.14 16.58
C HIS A 477 2.88 9.98 17.42
N LYS A 478 1.56 9.78 17.45
CA LYS A 478 0.86 8.75 18.24
C LYS A 478 1.26 7.32 17.85
N ILE A 479 1.68 7.08 16.61
CA ILE A 479 2.06 5.71 16.15
C ILE A 479 3.41 5.25 16.71
N ARG A 480 4.17 6.15 17.35
CA ARG A 480 5.48 5.88 17.97
C ARG A 480 5.58 6.37 19.42
N ALA A 481 4.58 7.11 19.91
CA ALA A 481 4.56 7.58 21.28
C ALA A 481 4.39 6.38 22.24
N PRO A 482 5.06 6.38 23.40
CA PRO A 482 4.81 5.38 24.43
C PRO A 482 3.36 5.49 24.91
N LEU A 483 2.76 4.34 25.22
CA LEU A 483 1.39 4.28 25.74
C LEU A 483 1.33 4.77 27.18
N ILE A 484 2.31 4.40 28.02
CA ILE A 484 2.39 4.66 29.47
C ILE A 484 1.22 4.04 30.25
N GLU A 485 0.01 4.55 30.02
CA GLU A 485 -1.25 4.08 30.56
C GLU A 485 -2.35 4.18 29.51
N CYS A 486 -3.16 3.13 29.35
CA CYS A 486 -4.32 3.11 28.47
C CYS A 486 -5.54 2.67 29.27
N GLU A 487 -6.60 3.49 29.31
CA GLU A 487 -7.84 3.21 30.06
C GLU A 487 -7.58 2.81 31.54
N GLY A 488 -6.60 3.43 32.19
CA GLY A 488 -6.23 3.11 33.57
C GLY A 488 -5.39 1.83 33.74
N PHE A 489 -4.90 1.21 32.65
CA PHE A 489 -4.00 0.06 32.70
C PHE A 489 -2.58 0.49 32.35
N LYS A 490 -1.61 0.10 33.17
CA LYS A 490 -0.19 0.37 32.95
C LYS A 490 0.33 -0.45 31.77
N MET A 491 1.02 0.21 30.84
CA MET A 491 1.50 -0.38 29.59
C MET A 491 3.03 -0.48 29.49
N GLY A 492 3.76 -0.19 30.58
CA GLY A 492 5.24 -0.17 30.60
C GLY A 492 5.95 -1.34 29.90
N PRO A 493 5.56 -2.62 30.10
CA PRO A 493 6.19 -3.73 29.37
C PRO A 493 6.03 -3.66 27.85
N PHE A 494 4.93 -3.08 27.34
CA PHE A 494 4.75 -2.82 25.91
C PHE A 494 5.68 -1.69 25.45
N ASP A 495 5.73 -0.59 26.19
CA ASP A 495 6.62 0.54 25.87
C ASP A 495 8.08 0.08 25.82
N GLU A 496 8.53 -0.75 26.78
CA GLU A 496 9.86 -1.36 26.78
C GLU A 496 10.09 -2.26 25.56
N LEU A 497 9.10 -3.10 25.21
CA LEU A 497 9.19 -3.99 24.03
C LEU A 497 9.40 -3.19 22.74
N ILE A 498 8.65 -2.09 22.61
CA ILE A 498 8.71 -1.14 21.50
C ILE A 498 10.05 -0.41 21.52
N GLU A 499 10.43 0.25 22.62
CA GLU A 499 11.68 1.00 22.75
C GLU A 499 12.91 0.15 22.46
N VAL A 500 13.03 -1.06 23.01
CA VAL A 500 14.18 -1.93 22.77
C VAL A 500 14.35 -2.25 21.29
N ARG A 501 13.24 -2.49 20.56
CA ARG A 501 13.29 -2.76 19.12
C ARG A 501 13.59 -1.51 18.29
N PHE A 502 12.93 -0.40 18.60
CA PHE A 502 13.14 0.87 17.89
C PHE A 502 14.53 1.45 18.13
N TYR A 503 15.07 1.36 19.34
CA TYR A 503 16.40 1.84 19.65
C TYR A 503 17.47 1.04 18.91
N VAL A 504 17.27 -0.27 18.69
CA VAL A 504 18.18 -1.08 17.88
C VAL A 504 18.10 -0.68 16.40
N GLU A 505 16.90 -0.57 15.82
CA GLU A 505 16.73 -0.24 14.40
C GLU A 505 17.15 1.19 14.05
N ILE A 506 16.75 2.18 14.85
CA ILE A 506 17.10 3.59 14.63
C ILE A 506 18.59 3.80 14.89
N ARG A 507 19.14 3.24 15.99
CA ARG A 507 20.58 3.37 16.27
C ARG A 507 21.39 2.70 15.19
N ASP A 508 21.05 1.48 14.78
CA ASP A 508 21.86 0.74 13.80
C ASP A 508 21.69 1.35 12.39
N GLY A 509 20.50 1.85 12.04
CA GLY A 509 20.26 2.59 10.79
C GLY A 509 20.98 3.95 10.73
N ILE A 510 20.91 4.75 11.80
CA ILE A 510 21.61 6.03 11.90
C ILE A 510 23.13 5.82 12.01
N LEU A 511 23.60 4.84 12.79
CA LEU A 511 25.02 4.52 12.89
C LEU A 511 25.56 3.97 11.57
N ASP A 512 24.84 3.11 10.87
CA ASP A 512 25.24 2.62 9.55
C ASP A 512 25.26 3.76 8.53
N MET A 513 24.25 4.64 8.52
CA MET A 513 24.24 5.86 7.70
C MET A 513 25.47 6.73 8.01
N ILE A 514 25.73 7.05 9.28
CA ILE A 514 26.85 7.87 9.73
C ILE A 514 28.19 7.19 9.43
N ASN A 515 28.33 5.89 9.64
CA ASN A 515 29.56 5.15 9.37
C ASN A 515 29.85 5.08 7.87
N LYS A 516 28.82 4.83 7.05
CA LYS A 516 28.91 4.93 5.58
C LYS A 516 29.28 6.34 5.13
N PHE A 517 28.78 7.39 5.79
CA PHE A 517 29.10 8.78 5.49
C PHE A 517 30.54 9.16 5.91
N LYS A 518 30.92 8.90 7.17
CA LYS A 518 32.23 9.20 7.76
C LYS A 518 33.37 8.48 7.05
N LYS A 519 33.20 7.19 6.77
CA LYS A 519 34.20 6.37 6.06
C LYS A 519 34.42 6.85 4.62
N ARG A 520 33.47 7.60 4.05
CA ARG A 520 33.42 7.87 2.61
C ARG A 520 33.71 9.33 2.22
N PHE A 521 33.47 10.31 3.09
CA PHE A 521 33.66 11.71 2.75
C PHE A 521 34.83 12.43 3.47
N LYS A 522 35.60 11.74 4.34
CA LYS A 522 36.74 12.33 5.10
C LYS A 522 36.42 13.69 5.79
N TYR A 523 35.16 13.96 6.13
CA TYR A 523 34.81 15.14 6.93
C TYR A 523 35.02 14.83 8.41
N THR A 524 35.89 15.61 9.06
CA THR A 524 36.31 15.44 10.46
C THR A 524 35.37 16.06 11.49
N ASN A 525 34.34 16.83 11.10
CA ASN A 525 33.47 17.52 12.04
C ASN A 525 31.99 17.18 11.81
N PHE A 526 31.57 16.03 12.32
CA PHE A 526 30.15 15.75 12.59
C PHE A 526 30.02 15.51 14.09
N ASN A 527 29.74 16.58 14.84
CA ASN A 527 29.42 16.51 16.26
C ASN A 527 27.89 16.42 16.39
N LEU A 528 27.40 15.29 16.90
CA LEU A 528 26.05 15.20 17.42
C LEU A 528 25.99 16.07 18.67
N PHE A 529 25.28 17.19 18.63
CA PHE A 529 24.72 17.74 19.85
C PHE A 529 23.52 16.88 20.21
N SER A 530 23.51 16.40 21.45
CA SER A 530 22.40 15.69 22.08
C SER A 530 21.11 16.49 21.93
N ILE A 531 20.17 15.99 21.13
CA ILE A 531 18.77 16.39 21.22
C ILE A 531 18.03 15.14 21.66
N TYR A 532 17.98 14.90 22.97
CA TYR A 532 16.89 14.27 23.71
C TYR A 532 17.18 14.52 25.19
N LYS A 533 16.39 15.38 25.82
CA LYS A 533 16.22 15.46 27.27
C LYS A 533 14.74 15.63 27.55
#